data_AF-A0A1N6L8B0-F1
#
_entry.id   AF-A0A1N6L8B0-F1
#
_cell.length_a   1.000
_cell.length_b   1.000
_cell.length_c   1.000
_cell.angle_alpha   90.00
_cell.angle_beta   90.00
_cell.angle_gamma   90.00
#
_symmetry.space_group_name_H-M   'P 1'
#
loop_
_entity.id
_entity.type
_entity.pdbx_description
1 polymer ?
#
loop_
_entity_poly.entity_id
_entity_poly.type
_entity_poly.pdbx_seq_one_letter_code
_entity_poly.pdbx_strand_id
1 'polypeptide(L)'
;MSLDDARTVYPILVRIAQDLAQAARDRRTAVWISYDDFCQRCKEVGVKETPRTIATKLLKPLQTVCLENNLPDLSALVIQKPKARSDFGNLLRPSDGWWEAYVNRGESTVGDVPFWFKQYQTARDYPEWPESPFF
;
A
#
# COMPACT_ATOMS: atom_id res chain seq x y z
N MET A 1 -3.97 -16.14 -12.11
CA MET A 1 -4.79 -15.03 -11.58
C MET A 1 -4.50 -13.85 -12.51
N SER A 2 -5.52 -13.22 -13.12
CA SER A 2 -5.23 -12.10 -14.04
C SER A 2 -4.80 -10.87 -13.24
N LEU A 3 -3.74 -10.18 -13.68
CA LEU A 3 -3.28 -8.92 -13.08
C LEU A 3 -4.10 -7.71 -13.59
N ASP A 4 -5.11 -7.91 -14.44
CA ASP A 4 -5.91 -6.83 -15.05
C ASP A 4 -6.55 -5.89 -14.02
N ASP A 5 -7.07 -6.44 -12.93
CA ASP A 5 -7.66 -5.62 -11.87
C ASP A 5 -6.55 -4.85 -11.10
N ALA A 6 -5.39 -5.47 -10.88
CA ALA A 6 -4.23 -4.81 -10.25
C ALA A 6 -3.67 -3.69 -11.13
N ARG A 7 -3.66 -3.87 -12.46
CA ARG A 7 -3.30 -2.83 -13.46
C ARG A 7 -4.24 -1.64 -13.37
N THR A 8 -5.53 -1.88 -13.15
CA THR A 8 -6.55 -0.82 -13.03
C THR A 8 -6.32 0.04 -11.78
N VAL A 9 -5.87 -0.57 -10.68
CA VAL A 9 -5.71 0.13 -9.40
C VAL A 9 -4.30 0.71 -9.21
N TYR A 10 -3.32 0.22 -9.94
CA TYR A 10 -1.94 0.71 -9.89
C TYR A 10 -1.82 2.25 -10.03
N PRO A 11 -2.45 2.93 -11.01
CA PRO A 11 -2.40 4.39 -11.13
C PRO A 11 -2.95 5.13 -9.90
N ILE A 12 -3.93 4.55 -9.20
CA ILE A 12 -4.47 5.13 -7.96
C ILE A 12 -3.40 5.19 -6.89
N LEU A 13 -2.65 4.08 -6.72
CA LEU A 13 -1.61 3.99 -5.72
C LEU A 13 -0.39 4.85 -6.05
N VAL A 14 -0.02 4.94 -7.33
CA VAL A 14 1.03 5.88 -7.79
C VAL A 14 0.65 7.32 -7.47
N ARG A 15 -0.58 7.73 -7.77
CA ARG A 15 -1.07 9.08 -7.44
C ARG A 15 -1.07 9.33 -5.93
N ILE A 16 -1.48 8.34 -5.14
CA ILE A 16 -1.38 8.40 -3.67
C ILE A 16 0.08 8.61 -3.24
N ALA A 17 1.04 7.87 -3.80
CA ALA A 17 2.45 8.01 -3.48
C ALA A 17 2.94 9.43 -3.73
N GLN A 18 2.62 9.99 -4.91
CA GLN A 18 2.97 11.35 -5.32
C GLN A 18 2.36 12.41 -4.40
N ASP A 19 1.06 12.31 -4.10
CA ASP A 19 0.36 13.23 -3.21
C ASP A 19 0.98 13.22 -1.79
N LEU A 20 1.30 12.02 -1.27
CA LEU A 20 1.93 11.84 0.04
C LEU A 20 3.38 12.36 0.06
N ALA A 21 4.15 12.12 -1.00
CA ALA A 21 5.51 12.63 -1.15
C ALA A 21 5.52 14.17 -1.18
N GLN A 22 4.60 14.77 -1.95
CA GLN A 22 4.48 16.22 -2.02
C GLN A 22 4.07 16.81 -0.67
N ALA A 23 3.08 16.22 0.00
CA ALA A 23 2.68 16.67 1.35
C ALA A 23 3.85 16.59 2.35
N ALA A 24 4.66 15.54 2.29
CA ALA A 24 5.84 15.40 3.13
C ALA A 24 6.90 16.48 2.84
N ARG A 25 7.18 16.76 1.56
CA ARG A 25 8.10 17.83 1.13
C ARG A 25 7.62 19.21 1.59
N ASP A 26 6.31 19.46 1.51
CA ASP A 26 5.67 20.70 1.94
C ASP A 26 5.54 20.82 3.47
N ARG A 27 5.99 19.81 4.24
CA ARG A 27 5.79 19.70 5.70
C ARG A 27 4.31 19.83 6.12
N ARG A 28 3.39 19.40 5.24
CA ARG A 28 1.96 19.37 5.53
C ARG A 28 1.59 18.03 6.17
N THR A 29 0.55 18.05 7.02
CA THR A 29 -0.02 16.82 7.55
C THR A 29 -0.66 16.03 6.43
N ALA A 30 -0.02 14.93 6.03
CA ALA A 30 -0.58 13.97 5.09
C ALA A 30 -1.63 13.09 5.79
N VAL A 31 -2.76 12.86 5.11
CA VAL A 31 -3.78 11.90 5.58
C VAL A 31 -3.33 10.51 5.17
N TRP A 32 -3.12 9.63 6.15
CA TRP A 32 -2.86 8.21 5.92
C TRP A 32 -4.00 7.59 5.11
N ILE A 33 -3.67 6.77 4.12
CA ILE A 33 -4.69 6.09 3.32
C ILE A 33 -5.11 4.83 4.03
N SER A 34 -6.33 4.83 4.58
CA SER A 34 -6.90 3.65 5.19
C SER A 34 -7.30 2.60 4.16
N TYR A 35 -7.45 1.38 4.64
CA TYR A 35 -7.98 0.29 3.82
C TYR A 35 -9.36 0.62 3.24
N ASP A 36 -10.22 1.25 4.05
CA ASP A 36 -11.57 1.63 3.64
C ASP A 36 -11.52 2.77 2.60
N ASP A 37 -10.62 3.76 2.79
CA ASP A 37 -10.42 4.85 1.82
C ASP A 37 -9.96 4.29 0.47
N PHE A 38 -9.03 3.34 0.50
CA PHE A 38 -8.56 2.67 -0.70
C PHE A 38 -9.68 1.88 -1.39
N CYS A 39 -10.49 1.15 -0.63
CA CYS A 39 -11.65 0.44 -1.17
C CYS A 39 -12.67 1.38 -1.83
N GLN A 40 -12.88 2.59 -1.30
CA GLN A 40 -13.76 3.57 -1.94
C GLN A 40 -13.17 4.10 -3.25
N ARG A 41 -11.88 4.44 -3.28
CA ARG A 41 -11.19 4.88 -4.51
C ARG A 41 -11.21 3.80 -5.60
N CYS A 42 -11.13 2.51 -5.22
CA CYS A 42 -11.29 1.41 -6.17
C CYS A 42 -12.67 1.42 -6.84
N LYS A 43 -13.74 1.70 -6.09
CA LYS A 43 -15.10 1.77 -6.66
C LYS A 43 -15.27 2.93 -7.64
N GLU A 44 -14.61 4.06 -7.38
CA GLU A 44 -14.65 5.24 -8.25
C GLU A 44 -14.10 4.94 -9.66
N VAL A 45 -13.18 3.99 -9.79
CA VAL A 45 -12.63 3.53 -11.08
C VAL A 45 -13.30 2.28 -11.62
N GLY A 46 -14.45 1.88 -11.06
CA GLY A 46 -15.24 0.75 -11.54
C GLY A 46 -14.85 -0.62 -10.98
N VAL A 47 -13.92 -0.69 -10.02
CA VAL A 47 -13.61 -1.95 -9.31
C VAL A 47 -14.70 -2.20 -8.25
N LYS A 48 -15.68 -3.02 -8.61
CA LYS A 48 -16.86 -3.35 -7.78
C LYS A 48 -16.63 -4.54 -6.85
N GLU A 49 -15.39 -4.74 -6.42
CA GLU A 49 -14.99 -5.88 -5.62
C GLU A 49 -15.23 -5.66 -4.12
N THR A 50 -15.40 -6.76 -3.38
CA THR A 50 -15.54 -6.69 -1.92
C THR A 50 -14.21 -6.29 -1.28
N PRO A 51 -14.20 -5.71 -0.06
CA PRO A 51 -12.96 -5.43 0.64
C PRO A 51 -12.07 -6.68 0.76
N ARG A 52 -12.60 -7.87 1.07
CA ARG A 52 -11.77 -9.09 1.11
C ARG A 52 -11.12 -9.40 -0.25
N THR A 53 -11.84 -9.17 -1.34
CA THR A 53 -11.34 -9.43 -2.70
C THR A 53 -10.28 -8.41 -3.14
N ILE A 54 -10.44 -7.13 -2.77
CA ILE A 54 -9.46 -6.08 -3.05
C ILE A 54 -8.09 -6.44 -2.46
N ALA A 55 -8.10 -6.96 -1.23
CA ALA A 55 -6.90 -7.44 -0.57
C ALA A 55 -6.20 -8.56 -1.37
N THR A 56 -6.93 -9.63 -1.68
CA THR A 56 -6.33 -10.85 -2.25
C THR A 56 -6.06 -10.79 -3.73
N LYS A 57 -6.86 -10.05 -4.51
CA LYS A 57 -6.72 -9.97 -5.98
C LYS A 57 -5.94 -8.75 -6.45
N LEU A 58 -5.84 -7.68 -5.64
CA LEU A 58 -5.22 -6.41 -6.08
C LEU A 58 -3.93 -6.15 -5.31
N LEU A 59 -4.03 -6.01 -3.98
CA LEU A 59 -2.90 -5.56 -3.17
C LEU A 59 -1.83 -6.65 -3.03
N LYS A 60 -2.21 -7.90 -2.72
CA LYS A 60 -1.22 -9.00 -2.65
C LYS A 60 -0.49 -9.22 -3.98
N PRO A 61 -1.17 -9.35 -5.14
CA PRO A 61 -0.47 -9.51 -6.41
C PRO A 61 0.42 -8.32 -6.77
N LEU A 62 -0.03 -7.09 -6.47
CA LEU A 62 0.79 -5.91 -6.68
C LEU A 62 2.06 -5.91 -5.81
N GLN A 63 1.93 -6.25 -4.52
CA GLN A 63 3.07 -6.41 -3.62
C GLN A 63 4.08 -7.41 -4.18
N THR A 64 3.61 -8.61 -4.56
CA THR A 64 4.45 -9.65 -5.15
C THR A 64 5.21 -9.13 -6.37
N VAL A 65 4.50 -8.51 -7.30
CA VAL A 65 5.07 -8.05 -8.57
C VAL A 65 6.07 -6.90 -8.37
N CYS A 66 5.80 -5.97 -7.45
CA CYS A 66 6.77 -4.95 -7.05
C CYS A 66 8.05 -5.59 -6.51
N LEU A 67 7.92 -6.51 -5.55
CA LEU A 67 9.04 -7.16 -4.89
C LEU A 67 9.85 -8.10 -5.82
N GLU A 68 9.22 -8.69 -6.83
CA GLU A 68 9.89 -9.51 -7.86
C GLU A 68 10.68 -8.66 -8.86
N ASN A 69 10.23 -7.43 -9.13
CA ASN A 69 10.88 -6.49 -10.04
C ASN A 69 11.86 -5.53 -9.34
N ASN A 70 12.19 -5.77 -8.06
CA ASN A 70 13.04 -4.91 -7.23
C ASN A 70 12.52 -3.46 -7.11
N LEU A 71 11.20 -3.28 -7.20
CA LEU A 71 10.53 -2.02 -6.94
C LEU A 71 10.04 -1.97 -5.49
N PRO A 72 9.88 -0.77 -4.90
CA PRO A 72 9.31 -0.63 -3.57
C PRO A 72 7.91 -1.24 -3.47
N ASP A 73 7.50 -1.69 -2.29
CA ASP A 73 6.15 -2.22 -2.10
C ASP A 73 5.11 -1.11 -2.09
N LEU A 74 4.44 -0.92 -3.23
CA LEU A 74 3.41 0.09 -3.38
C LEU A 74 2.17 -0.17 -2.50
N SER A 75 1.93 -1.42 -2.10
CA SER A 75 0.82 -1.77 -1.19
C SER A 75 1.06 -1.26 0.24
N ALA A 76 2.31 -0.97 0.61
CA ALA A 76 2.67 -0.43 1.92
C ALA A 76 2.09 0.97 2.19
N LEU A 77 1.63 1.68 1.15
CA LEU A 77 0.94 2.96 1.24
C LEU A 77 -0.46 2.84 1.85
N VAL A 78 -1.09 1.66 1.80
CA VAL A 78 -2.41 1.41 2.37
C VAL A 78 -2.24 0.99 3.83
N ILE A 79 -2.28 1.97 4.73
CA ILE A 79 -2.08 1.76 6.17
C ILE A 79 -3.42 1.79 6.87
N GLN A 80 -3.77 0.73 7.60
CA GLN A 80 -5.02 0.67 8.34
C GLN A 80 -5.15 1.85 9.32
N LYS A 81 -6.28 2.56 9.24
CA LYS A 81 -6.62 3.59 10.21
C LYS A 81 -6.92 2.90 11.56
N PRO A 82 -6.41 3.43 12.68
CA PRO A 82 -6.79 2.95 14.00
C PRO A 82 -8.32 3.03 14.19
N LYS A 83 -8.89 1.96 14.76
CA LYS A 83 -10.36 1.84 14.95
C LYS A 83 -10.83 2.55 16.22
N ALA A 84 -9.96 2.80 17.19
CA ALA A 84 -10.29 3.47 18.44
C ALA A 84 -9.42 4.70 18.71
N ARG A 85 -9.98 5.68 19.44
CA ARG A 85 -9.22 6.83 19.97
C ARG A 85 -8.13 6.41 20.97
N SER A 86 -8.10 5.18 21.45
CA SER A 86 -7.02 4.66 22.31
C SER A 86 -5.80 4.20 21.52
N ASP A 87 -5.91 4.08 20.20
CA ASP A 87 -4.84 3.54 19.35
C ASP A 87 -3.77 4.59 19.01
N PHE A 88 -3.69 5.70 19.78
CA PHE A 88 -2.65 6.71 19.64
C PHE A 88 -1.28 6.05 19.87
N GLY A 89 -0.42 6.10 18.84
CA GLY A 89 0.91 5.50 18.85
C GLY A 89 1.00 4.13 18.15
N ASN A 90 -0.13 3.45 17.92
CA ASN A 90 -0.21 2.20 17.13
C ASN A 90 -0.62 2.45 15.68
N LEU A 91 -0.06 3.52 15.10
CA LEU A 91 -0.01 3.66 13.64
C LEU A 91 0.79 2.46 13.11
N LEU A 92 0.42 1.92 11.93
CA LEU A 92 1.31 1.06 11.11
C LEU A 92 1.40 -0.44 11.45
N ARG A 93 0.32 -1.11 11.89
CA ARG A 93 0.27 -2.58 11.73
C ARG A 93 -0.65 -2.95 10.58
N PRO A 94 -0.11 -3.34 9.41
CA PRO A 94 -0.94 -3.99 8.43
C PRO A 94 -1.41 -5.35 8.98
N SER A 95 -2.47 -5.91 8.38
CA SER A 95 -2.94 -7.26 8.70
C SER A 95 -1.80 -8.28 8.57
N ASP A 96 -1.80 -9.35 9.37
CA ASP A 96 -0.78 -10.41 9.35
C ASP A 96 -0.48 -10.93 7.93
N GLY A 97 -1.52 -11.03 7.09
CA GLY A 97 -1.38 -11.48 5.71
C GLY A 97 -0.55 -10.57 4.81
N TRP A 98 -0.22 -9.33 5.22
CA TRP A 98 0.62 -8.39 4.44
C TRP A 98 2.11 -8.60 4.70
N TRP A 99 2.43 -9.28 5.80
CA TRP A 99 3.79 -9.63 6.18
C TRP A 99 4.29 -10.87 5.46
N GLU A 100 3.40 -11.70 4.91
CA GLU A 100 3.74 -12.99 4.28
C GLU A 100 4.93 -12.88 3.32
N ALA A 101 4.92 -11.90 2.40
CA ALA A 101 6.00 -11.72 1.44
C ALA A 101 7.35 -11.44 2.12
N TYR A 102 7.37 -10.54 3.10
CA TYR A 102 8.59 -10.16 3.82
C TYR A 102 9.10 -11.26 4.75
N VAL A 103 8.18 -11.97 5.42
CA VAL A 103 8.50 -13.10 6.30
C VAL A 103 9.08 -14.26 5.49
N ASN A 104 8.45 -14.60 4.36
CA ASN A 104 8.91 -15.68 3.48
C ASN A 104 10.29 -15.38 2.85
N ARG A 105 10.61 -14.09 2.67
CA ARG A 105 11.92 -13.63 2.19
C ARG A 105 12.97 -13.48 3.31
N GLY A 106 12.58 -13.70 4.57
CA GLY A 106 13.46 -13.55 5.74
C GLY A 106 13.85 -12.10 6.04
N GLU A 107 13.11 -11.12 5.51
CA GLU A 107 13.42 -9.69 5.63
C GLU A 107 12.90 -9.07 6.94
N SER A 108 11.84 -9.65 7.51
CA SER A 108 11.16 -9.14 8.70
C SER A 108 10.31 -10.20 9.40
N THR A 109 9.83 -9.90 10.61
CA THR A 109 8.80 -10.68 11.32
C THR A 109 7.47 -9.93 11.38
N VAL A 110 6.36 -10.66 11.59
CA VAL A 110 5.03 -10.05 11.80
C VAL A 110 5.08 -9.07 12.98
N GLY A 111 4.62 -7.84 12.75
CA GLY A 111 4.54 -6.80 13.78
C GLY A 111 5.79 -5.94 13.97
N ASP A 112 6.82 -6.08 13.11
CA ASP A 112 7.98 -5.18 13.06
C ASP A 112 7.60 -3.79 12.48
N VAL A 113 6.98 -2.98 13.33
CA VAL A 113 6.48 -1.64 12.95
C VAL A 113 7.56 -0.75 12.31
N PRO A 114 8.81 -0.67 12.83
CA PRO A 114 9.88 0.07 12.18
C PRO A 114 10.17 -0.39 10.75
N PHE A 115 10.21 -1.70 10.51
CA PHE A 115 10.39 -2.25 9.16
C PHE A 115 9.27 -1.78 8.23
N TRP A 116 8.01 -1.93 8.65
CA TRP A 116 6.87 -1.55 7.82
C TRP A 116 6.87 -0.05 7.50
N PHE A 117 7.20 0.79 8.49
CA PHE A 117 7.28 2.23 8.28
C PHE A 117 8.37 2.59 7.27
N LYS A 118 9.50 1.87 7.26
CA LYS A 118 10.54 2.05 6.25
C LYS A 118 10.05 1.67 4.85
N GLN A 119 9.28 0.57 4.72
CA GLN A 119 8.68 0.20 3.42
C GLN A 119 7.70 1.27 2.93
N TYR A 120 6.86 1.80 3.83
CA TYR A 120 5.99 2.93 3.53
C TYR A 120 6.77 4.16 3.03
N GLN A 121 7.83 4.55 3.73
CA GLN A 121 8.66 5.69 3.33
C GLN A 121 9.31 5.45 1.96
N THR A 122 9.84 4.24 1.75
CA THR A 122 10.48 3.86 0.48
C THR A 122 9.49 3.92 -0.67
N ALA A 123 8.27 3.39 -0.50
CA ALA A 123 7.22 3.45 -1.50
C ALA A 123 6.72 4.89 -1.74
N ARG A 124 6.57 5.70 -0.69
CA ARG A 124 6.16 7.10 -0.80
C ARG A 124 7.20 7.94 -1.56
N ASP A 125 8.47 7.81 -1.18
CA ASP A 125 9.53 8.70 -1.64
C ASP A 125 10.21 8.23 -2.93
N TYR A 126 9.76 7.12 -3.51
CA TYR A 126 10.29 6.62 -4.78
C TYR A 126 10.03 7.62 -5.92
N PRO A 127 11.08 8.20 -6.52
CA PRO A 127 10.94 9.35 -7.42
C PRO A 127 10.40 8.98 -8.81
N GLU A 128 10.55 7.72 -9.22
CA GLU A 128 10.36 7.28 -10.60
C GLU A 128 9.25 6.23 -10.72
N TRP A 129 8.17 6.37 -9.93
CA TRP A 129 7.01 5.50 -10.11
C TRP A 129 6.52 5.55 -11.55
N PRO A 130 6.52 4.41 -12.29
CA PRO A 130 6.00 4.39 -13.65
C PRO A 130 4.54 4.83 -13.67
N GLU A 131 4.15 5.71 -14.60
CA GLU A 131 2.75 6.14 -14.73
C GLU A 131 1.83 5.01 -15.22
N SER A 132 2.39 4.11 -16.04
CA SER A 132 1.71 2.90 -16.51
C SER A 132 2.16 1.68 -15.69
N PRO A 133 1.30 0.67 -15.48
CA PRO A 133 1.70 -0.57 -14.85
C PRO A 133 2.89 -1.22 -15.60
N PHE A 134 3.94 -1.59 -14.86
CA PHE A 134 5.17 -2.20 -15.40
C PHE A 134 5.04 -3.72 -15.65
N PHE A 135 3.90 -4.29 -15.28
CA PHE A 135 3.55 -5.71 -15.34
C PHE A 135 2.30 -5.91 -16.15
#